data_AF-G2NER2-F1
#
_entry.id   AF-G2NER2-F1
#
_cell.length_a   1.000
_cell.length_b   1.000
_cell.length_c   1.000
_cell.angle_alpha   90.00
_cell.angle_beta   90.00
_cell.angle_gamma   90.00
#
_symmetry.space_group_name_H-M   'P 1'
#
loop_
_entity.id
_entity.type
_entity.pdbx_description
1 polymer ?
#
loop_
_entity_poly.entity_id
_entity_poly.type
_entity_poly.pdbx_seq_one_letter_code
_entity_poly.pdbx_strand_id
1 'polypeptide(L)'
;MQISTDCWRADANERTEQDKADWLKARQEESDAWAVKFRMPPLEGTERSVPWGVRCRHQIMDAAHTALVVEGGTSVAEWEEIEDSARTVTRAGWWIDQRFSQPEDLAELLQAATGADRPTENPHF
;
A
#
# COMPACT_ATOMS: atom_id res chain seq x y z
N MET A 1 2.98 -43.30 18.48
CA MET A 1 2.98 -42.81 17.09
C MET A 1 4.19 -41.89 16.96
N GLN A 2 5.28 -42.37 16.35
CA GLN A 2 6.52 -41.62 16.24
C GLN A 2 6.50 -40.88 14.90
N ILE A 3 6.31 -39.56 14.94
CA ILE A 3 6.36 -38.72 13.73
C ILE A 3 7.82 -38.65 13.29
N SER A 4 8.09 -38.95 12.02
CA SER A 4 9.43 -38.78 11.44
C SER A 4 9.79 -37.29 11.44
N THR A 5 11.07 -36.94 11.54
CA THR A 5 11.57 -35.57 11.44
C THR A 5 11.10 -34.88 10.16
N ASP A 6 10.90 -35.63 9.08
CA ASP A 6 10.40 -35.08 7.81
C ASP A 6 8.90 -34.76 7.88
N CYS A 7 8.11 -35.57 8.58
CA CYS A 7 6.69 -35.28 8.83
C CYS A 7 6.53 -34.04 9.72
N TRP A 8 7.40 -33.88 10.73
CA TRP A 8 7.40 -32.69 11.57
C TRP A 8 7.80 -31.43 10.79
N ARG A 9 8.81 -31.51 9.91
CA ARG A 9 9.24 -30.37 9.09
C ARG A 9 8.16 -29.97 8.08
N ALA A 10 7.46 -30.93 7.48
CA ALA A 10 6.35 -30.66 6.57
C ALA A 10 5.20 -29.94 7.28
N ASP A 11 4.76 -30.45 8.44
CA ASP A 11 3.70 -29.83 9.26
C ASP A 11 4.09 -28.42 9.73
N ALA A 12 5.34 -28.24 10.19
CA ALA A 12 5.84 -26.92 10.59
C ALA A 12 5.88 -25.92 9.43
N ASN A 13 6.26 -26.37 8.23
CA ASN A 13 6.27 -25.53 7.04
C ASN A 13 4.84 -25.16 6.59
N GLU A 14 3.92 -26.12 6.59
CA GLU A 14 2.51 -25.88 6.26
C GLU A 14 1.87 -24.87 7.20
N ARG A 15 2.09 -25.00 8.52
CA ARG A 15 1.63 -24.02 9.52
C ARG A 15 2.23 -22.64 9.29
N THR A 16 3.52 -22.56 8.95
CA THR A 16 4.18 -21.26 8.67
C THR A 16 3.61 -20.58 7.42
N GLU A 17 3.30 -21.36 6.38
CA GLU A 17 2.67 -20.81 5.17
C GLU A 17 1.23 -20.38 5.43
N GLN A 18 0.47 -21.13 6.25
CA GLN A 18 -0.87 -20.74 6.66
C GLN A 18 -0.85 -19.45 7.49
N ASP A 19 0.03 -19.36 8.50
CA ASP A 19 0.20 -18.16 9.32
C ASP A 19 0.56 -16.93 8.46
N LYS A 20 1.42 -17.12 7.46
CA LYS A 20 1.78 -16.07 6.50
C LYS A 20 0.62 -15.68 5.59
N ALA A 21 -0.17 -16.65 5.12
CA ALA A 21 -1.34 -16.39 4.30
C ALA A 21 -2.40 -15.60 5.08
N ASP A 22 -2.66 -15.99 6.34
CA ASP A 22 -3.60 -15.30 7.23
C ASP A 22 -3.12 -13.89 7.57
N TRP A 23 -1.83 -13.72 7.84
CA TRP A 23 -1.23 -12.40 8.05
C TRP A 23 -1.35 -11.50 6.81
N LEU A 24 -1.07 -12.02 5.61
CA LEU A 24 -1.23 -11.28 4.37
C LEU A 24 -2.68 -10.89 4.10
N LYS A 25 -3.62 -11.79 4.41
CA LYS A 25 -5.06 -11.54 4.27
C LYS A 25 -5.52 -10.42 5.21
N ALA A 26 -5.15 -10.48 6.49
CA ALA A 26 -5.48 -9.44 7.46
C ALA A 26 -4.91 -8.08 7.02
N ARG A 27 -3.66 -8.04 6.55
CA ARG A 27 -3.01 -6.82 6.04
C ARG A 27 -3.70 -6.27 4.78
N GLN A 28 -4.24 -7.16 3.94
CA GLN A 28 -5.02 -6.77 2.77
C GLN A 28 -6.34 -6.12 3.17
N GLU A 29 -7.11 -6.78 4.05
CA GLU A 29 -8.41 -6.27 4.53
C GLU A 29 -8.27 -4.90 5.21
N GLU A 30 -7.22 -4.71 6.01
CA GLU A 30 -6.87 -3.42 6.62
C GLU A 30 -6.63 -2.34 5.57
N SER A 31 -5.84 -2.65 4.54
CA SER A 31 -5.49 -1.71 3.48
C SER A 31 -6.69 -1.36 2.59
N ASP A 32 -7.58 -2.32 2.35
CA ASP A 32 -8.82 -2.11 1.59
C ASP A 32 -9.81 -1.25 2.39
N ALA A 33 -9.98 -1.51 3.69
CA ALA A 33 -10.81 -0.69 4.56
C ALA A 33 -10.30 0.75 4.66
N TRP A 34 -8.98 0.93 4.76
CA TRP A 34 -8.33 2.24 4.70
C TRP A 34 -8.61 2.94 3.37
N ALA A 35 -8.45 2.25 2.24
CA ALA A 35 -8.68 2.82 0.92
C ALA A 35 -10.12 3.33 0.76
N VAL A 36 -11.10 2.57 1.27
CA VAL A 36 -12.52 2.99 1.28
C VAL A 36 -12.71 4.22 2.17
N LYS A 37 -12.19 4.21 3.40
CA LYS A 37 -12.33 5.31 4.37
C LYS A 37 -11.78 6.64 3.82
N PHE A 38 -10.65 6.59 3.13
CA PHE A 38 -9.97 7.78 2.58
C PHE A 38 -10.30 8.05 1.10
N ARG A 39 -11.29 7.33 0.56
CA ARG A 39 -11.79 7.47 -0.84
C ARG A 39 -10.67 7.37 -1.87
N MET A 40 -9.75 6.43 -1.66
CA MET A 40 -8.65 6.18 -2.57
C MET A 40 -9.15 5.40 -3.79
N PRO A 41 -8.94 5.88 -5.03
CA PRO A 41 -9.37 5.18 -6.23
C PRO A 41 -8.75 3.77 -6.34
N PRO A 42 -9.43 2.83 -7.01
CA PRO A 42 -8.87 1.51 -7.29
C PRO A 42 -7.58 1.65 -8.11
N LEU A 43 -6.61 0.79 -7.82
CA LEU A 43 -5.34 0.79 -8.56
C LEU A 43 -5.46 -0.04 -9.84
N GLU A 44 -4.75 0.39 -10.87
CA GLU A 44 -4.63 -0.26 -12.16
C GLU A 44 -3.35 -1.09 -12.24
N GLY A 45 -3.42 -2.25 -12.88
CA GLY A 45 -2.29 -3.15 -13.07
C GLY A 45 -2.72 -4.61 -13.22
N THR A 46 -1.78 -5.52 -13.04
CA THR A 46 -2.04 -6.96 -13.04
C THR A 46 -2.78 -7.39 -11.78
N GLU A 47 -3.48 -8.53 -11.84
CA GLU A 47 -4.13 -9.17 -10.67
C GLU A 47 -3.16 -9.39 -9.50
N ARG A 48 -1.87 -9.59 -9.79
CA ARG A 48 -0.84 -9.76 -8.76
C ARG A 48 -0.35 -8.43 -8.18
N SER A 49 -0.20 -7.41 -9.02
CA SER A 49 0.34 -6.11 -8.61
C SER A 49 -0.67 -5.26 -7.86
N VAL A 50 -1.97 -5.33 -8.21
CA VAL A 50 -3.00 -4.46 -7.62
C VAL A 50 -3.09 -4.65 -6.09
N PRO A 51 -3.29 -5.86 -5.54
CA PRO A 51 -3.35 -6.05 -4.09
C PRO A 51 -2.06 -5.62 -3.37
N TRP A 52 -0.90 -5.88 -3.99
CA TRP A 52 0.37 -5.44 -3.41
C TRP A 52 0.52 -3.92 -3.44
N GLY A 53 0.16 -3.27 -4.54
CA GLY A 53 0.15 -1.82 -4.68
C GLY A 53 -0.78 -1.16 -3.67
N VAL A 54 -1.95 -1.74 -3.39
CA VAL A 54 -2.88 -1.21 -2.38
C VAL A 54 -2.24 -1.24 -0.99
N ARG A 55 -1.60 -2.35 -0.62
CA ARG A 55 -0.86 -2.45 0.65
C ARG A 55 0.32 -1.48 0.73
N CYS A 56 1.09 -1.33 -0.35
CA CYS A 56 2.19 -0.37 -0.42
C CYS A 56 1.69 1.07 -0.29
N ARG A 57 0.62 1.44 -1.01
CA ARG A 57 0.00 2.77 -0.91
C ARG A 57 -0.43 3.08 0.51
N HIS A 58 -1.11 2.13 1.18
CA HIS A 58 -1.50 2.30 2.57
C HIS A 58 -0.27 2.51 3.48
N GLN A 59 0.76 1.67 3.36
CA GLN A 59 1.98 1.78 4.18
C GLN A 59 2.73 3.10 3.97
N ILE A 60 2.85 3.54 2.72
CA ILE A 60 3.52 4.81 2.38
C ILE A 60 2.75 5.99 2.95
N MET A 61 1.42 6.03 2.76
CA MET A 61 0.57 7.12 3.26
C MET A 61 0.54 7.16 4.79
N ASP A 62 0.47 6.01 5.47
CA ASP A 62 0.48 5.92 6.93
C ASP A 62 1.83 6.37 7.53
N ALA A 63 2.95 5.96 6.91
CA ALA A 63 4.28 6.40 7.29
C ALA A 63 4.47 7.91 7.07
N ALA A 64 4.04 8.45 5.92
CA ALA A 64 4.08 9.88 5.64
C ALA A 64 3.20 10.69 6.58
N HIS A 65 1.98 10.24 6.88
CA HIS A 65 1.11 10.91 7.85
C HIS A 65 1.78 10.97 9.23
N THR A 66 2.39 9.86 9.67
CA THR A 66 3.10 9.81 10.95
C THR A 66 4.26 10.80 10.97
N ALA A 67 5.16 10.73 9.98
CA ALA A 67 6.35 11.56 9.94
C ALA A 67 6.05 13.06 9.75
N LEU A 68 5.10 13.39 8.87
CA LEU A 68 4.83 14.77 8.47
C LEU A 68 3.82 15.45 9.38
N VAL A 69 2.69 14.79 9.69
CA VAL A 69 1.58 15.42 10.43
C VAL A 69 1.73 15.22 11.93
N VAL A 70 1.94 13.97 12.37
CA VAL A 70 2.01 13.65 13.80
C VAL A 70 3.32 14.16 14.41
N GLU A 71 4.44 13.99 13.70
CA GLU A 71 5.78 14.32 14.20
C GLU A 71 6.33 15.64 13.61
N GLY A 72 6.04 15.92 12.35
CA GLY A 72 6.65 17.02 11.57
C GLY A 72 5.90 18.35 11.57
N GLY A 73 4.67 18.40 12.11
CA GLY A 73 3.88 19.63 12.22
C GLY A 73 3.30 20.14 10.89
N THR A 74 3.27 19.32 9.83
CA THR A 74 2.56 19.62 8.57
C THR A 74 1.11 19.96 8.87
N SER A 75 0.64 21.05 8.27
CA SER A 75 -0.73 21.51 8.48
C SER A 75 -1.75 20.58 7.79
N VAL A 76 -3.00 20.65 8.24
CA VAL A 76 -4.10 19.88 7.63
C VAL A 76 -4.24 20.20 6.13
N ALA A 77 -4.11 21.47 5.74
CA ALA A 77 -4.24 21.89 4.34
C ALA A 77 -3.12 21.32 3.46
N GLU A 78 -1.86 21.36 3.93
CA GLU A 78 -0.74 20.76 3.20
C GLU A 78 -0.88 19.23 3.08
N TRP A 79 -1.38 18.58 4.13
CA TRP A 79 -1.65 17.14 4.07
C TRP A 79 -2.79 16.81 3.09
N GLU A 80 -3.85 17.60 3.05
CA GLU A 80 -4.96 17.44 2.09
C GLU A 80 -4.47 17.52 0.64
N GLU A 81 -3.52 18.42 0.32
CA GLU A 81 -2.90 18.51 -1.01
C GLU A 81 -2.10 17.25 -1.38
N ILE A 82 -1.41 16.65 -0.41
CA ILE A 82 -0.69 15.38 -0.58
C ILE A 82 -1.69 14.24 -0.82
N GLU A 83 -2.77 14.17 -0.04
CA GLU A 83 -3.82 13.16 -0.23
C GLU A 83 -4.49 13.29 -1.59
N ASP A 84 -4.84 14.50 -2.01
CA ASP A 84 -5.44 14.75 -3.31
C ASP A 84 -4.49 14.36 -4.45
N SER A 85 -3.21 14.67 -4.33
CA SER A 85 -2.19 14.24 -5.29
C SER A 85 -2.07 12.72 -5.34
N ALA A 86 -2.06 12.04 -4.19
CA ALA A 86 -2.04 10.58 -4.08
C ALA A 86 -3.25 9.92 -4.74
N ARG A 87 -4.45 10.51 -4.63
CA ARG A 87 -5.66 10.00 -5.28
C ARG A 87 -5.53 10.01 -6.82
N THR A 88 -4.68 10.84 -7.40
CA THR A 88 -4.47 10.86 -8.86
C THR A 88 -3.56 9.76 -9.38
N VAL A 89 -2.79 9.09 -8.53
CA VAL A 89 -1.82 8.06 -8.94
C VAL A 89 -2.45 6.67 -8.79
N THR A 90 -2.96 6.12 -9.90
CA THR A 90 -3.69 4.83 -9.91
C THR A 90 -2.82 3.67 -10.35
N ARG A 91 -1.63 3.87 -10.93
CA ARG A 91 -0.78 2.73 -11.34
C ARG A 91 -0.22 1.99 -10.12
N ALA A 92 -0.62 0.72 -9.94
CA ALA A 92 -0.14 -0.12 -8.83
C ALA A 92 1.38 -0.27 -8.79
N GLY A 93 2.01 -0.36 -9.97
CA GLY A 93 3.47 -0.45 -10.09
C GLY A 93 4.19 0.76 -9.48
N TRP A 94 3.65 1.97 -9.61
CA TRP A 94 4.27 3.17 -9.06
C TRP A 94 4.38 3.11 -7.53
N TRP A 95 3.29 2.73 -6.85
CA TRP A 95 3.27 2.56 -5.39
C TRP A 95 4.20 1.46 -4.91
N ILE A 96 4.33 0.37 -5.69
CA ILE A 96 5.28 -0.70 -5.40
C ILE A 96 6.72 -0.18 -5.51
N ASP A 97 7.02 0.63 -6.52
CA ASP A 97 8.34 1.20 -6.74
C ASP A 97 8.77 2.12 -5.56
N GLN A 98 7.82 2.84 -4.95
CA GLN A 98 8.08 3.75 -3.82
C GLN A 98 8.08 3.08 -2.43
N ARG A 99 7.90 1.76 -2.32
CA ARG A 99 7.74 1.07 -1.02
C ARG A 99 8.89 1.24 -0.01
N PHE A 100 10.04 1.74 -0.44
CA PHE A 100 11.22 2.00 0.38
C PHE A 100 11.68 3.46 0.33
N SER A 101 10.86 4.38 -0.22
CA SER A 101 11.14 5.81 -0.17
C SER A 101 11.06 6.32 1.27
N GLN A 102 11.70 7.45 1.54
CA GLN A 102 11.48 8.11 2.82
C GLN A 102 10.09 8.76 2.86
N PRO A 103 9.45 8.82 4.04
CA PRO A 103 8.14 9.46 4.18
C PRO A 103 8.11 10.93 3.74
N GLU A 104 9.20 11.67 4.00
CA GLU A 104 9.37 13.07 3.63
C GLU A 104 9.42 13.32 2.12
N ASP A 105 9.81 12.31 1.34
CA ASP A 105 9.92 12.42 -0.12
C ASP A 105 8.56 12.28 -0.83
N LEU A 106 7.49 11.90 -0.11
CA LEU A 106 6.21 11.54 -0.72
C LEU A 106 5.63 12.66 -1.59
N ALA A 107 5.66 13.90 -1.12
CA ALA A 107 5.15 15.05 -1.88
C ALA A 107 5.91 15.24 -3.20
N GLU A 108 7.25 15.15 -3.18
CA GLU A 108 8.08 15.27 -4.38
C GLU A 108 7.83 14.11 -5.34
N LEU A 109 7.74 12.88 -4.83
CA LEU A 109 7.47 11.69 -5.64
C LEU A 109 6.11 11.80 -6.34
N LEU A 110 5.06 12.24 -5.64
CA LEU A 110 3.73 12.43 -6.22
C LEU A 110 3.73 13.50 -7.33
N GLN A 111 4.52 14.58 -7.17
CA GLN A 111 4.69 15.58 -8.23
C GLN A 111 5.45 15.02 -9.43
N ALA A 112 6.43 14.14 -9.20
CA ALA A 112 7.19 13.47 -10.25
C ALA A 112 6.39 12.37 -10.98
N ALA A 113 5.25 11.93 -10.43
CA ALA A 113 4.38 10.95 -11.07
C ALA A 113 3.84 11.48 -12.41
N THR A 114 4.06 10.69 -13.47
CA THR A 114 3.80 11.09 -14.85
C THR A 114 2.38 10.75 -15.28
N GLY A 115 2.00 11.15 -16.50
CA GLY A 115 0.71 10.76 -17.09
C GLY A 115 0.51 9.25 -17.21
N ALA A 116 1.58 8.44 -17.23
CA ALA A 116 1.49 6.98 -17.26
C ALA A 116 1.17 6.37 -15.89
N ASP A 117 1.33 7.14 -14.80
CA ASP A 117 1.03 6.71 -13.43
C ASP A 117 -0.39 7.10 -13.00
N ARG A 118 -1.06 7.91 -13.82
CA ARG A 118 -2.39 8.49 -13.61
C ARG A 118 -3.42 7.80 -14.52
N PRO A 119 -4.71 7.79 -14.15
CA PRO A 119 -5.73 7.13 -14.95
C PRO A 119 -5.82 7.80 -16.33
N THR A 120 -6.02 6.99 -17.38
CA THR A 120 -6.22 7.49 -18.75
C THR A 120 -7.62 8.07 -18.97
N GLU A 121 -8.58 7.76 -18.11
CA GLU A 121 -9.93 8.34 -18.12
C GLU A 121 -10.07 9.33 -16.95
N ASN A 122 -10.62 10.51 -17.26
CA ASN A 122 -10.76 11.62 -16.33
C ASN A 122 -11.57 11.20 -15.08
N PRO A 123 -10.99 11.21 -13.86
CA PRO A 123 -11.60 10.59 -12.68
C PRO A 123 -12.69 11.45 -12.00
N HIS A 124 -13.33 12.38 -12.73
CA HIS A 124 -14.49 13.11 -12.22
C HIS A 124 -15.77 12.28 -12.41
N PHE A 125 -16.07 11.41 -11.44
CA PHE A 125 -17.41 10.84 -11.24
C PHE A 125 -17.83 10.99 -9.77
#